data_AF-A0AAE0VE00-F1
#
_entry.id   AF-A0AAE0VE00-F1
#
_cell.length_a   1.000
_cell.length_b   1.000
_cell.length_c   1.000
_cell.angle_alpha   90.00
_cell.angle_beta   90.00
_cell.angle_gamma   90.00
#
_symmetry.space_group_name_H-M   'P 1'
#
loop_
_entity.id
_entity.type
_entity.pdbx_description
1 polymer ?
#
loop_
_entity_poly.entity_id
_entity_poly.type
_entity_poly.pdbx_seq_one_letter_code
_entity_poly.pdbx_strand_id
1 'polypeptide(L)'
;MDNTPHPRFLIILNGQLPSRKIIERLWSLCDTKICADGAYDKLLATGFKELPDAVIGDGDSISTEFRQQLGSCFIEAWDQNKTDSEKCLEYALAKGVKSVDIIGGDGLLNDHFLYNLSLMRRFSDRLSVSMQNDYDIIFYRSRPFSVQTGTGVRISLMPIYESVQIGQAEGLRYSVTGKTLSADGLMSISNESKSSREACLYFYGISLLQIKLMSASPSFSETAVLWADTHCHLDMLKPTAEDCIRASIALDTPVMVTIGTDHESNCFINDITQKIPHVYGTLGYHPHDADKFQPEHLDYIREQLRKNPKIIGIGECGFDFYYTRSTPENQKRVFEIMMNFALETDYPLAVHTRDSEDATQDLMRPFLKKGLRALLHSYTSNEKLADFAIEHGCWFSFNGIATYKKSEYIRHVMKKIPRDKILLETDAPFLAPEPFRGKQNIPGYVGRVGALLAKHLDITEAEFAALTWKNAKAFYKNFNPDLSAAHIILFMKTATVLLFSVLKDRVGKPSIEIILPEKLNAAELIARTVSEYPQIKDLQALIKVSVNRKYIKQDEFFSPDAEIALLPPVSGG
;
A
#
# COMPACT_ATOMS: atom_id res chain seq x y z
N MET A 1 8.41 3.29 -11.94
CA MET A 1 7.76 3.24 -13.25
C MET A 1 8.48 2.18 -14.05
N ASP A 2 7.80 1.06 -14.26
CA ASP A 2 8.09 0.19 -15.39
C ASP A 2 6.70 -0.22 -15.92
N ASN A 3 6.28 0.44 -17.00
CA ASN A 3 5.00 0.21 -17.67
C ASN A 3 5.13 -0.95 -18.69
N THR A 4 6.14 -1.81 -18.54
CA THR A 4 6.24 -3.04 -19.32
C THR A 4 5.20 -4.04 -18.79
N PRO A 5 4.40 -4.68 -19.68
CA PRO A 5 3.56 -5.79 -19.26
C PRO A 5 4.47 -6.83 -18.61
N HIS A 6 4.28 -7.07 -17.31
CA HIS A 6 5.06 -8.10 -16.62
C HIS A 6 4.75 -9.45 -17.24
N PRO A 7 5.78 -10.30 -17.48
CA PRO A 7 5.57 -11.56 -18.17
C PRO A 7 4.55 -12.43 -17.41
N ARG A 8 3.55 -12.93 -18.13
CA ARG A 8 2.47 -13.77 -17.60
C ARG A 8 2.82 -15.23 -17.86
N PHE A 9 2.69 -16.07 -16.85
CA PHE A 9 2.97 -17.50 -16.97
C PHE A 9 1.67 -18.29 -16.99
N LEU A 10 1.57 -19.26 -17.90
CA LEU A 10 0.52 -20.27 -17.89
C LEU A 10 1.09 -21.53 -17.24
N ILE A 11 0.47 -22.02 -16.16
CA ILE A 11 0.78 -23.31 -15.55
C ILE A 11 -0.35 -24.29 -15.88
N ILE A 12 0.02 -25.44 -16.44
CA ILE A 12 -0.91 -26.51 -16.83
C ILE A 12 -0.70 -27.67 -15.87
N LEU A 13 -1.73 -28.01 -15.10
CA LEU A 13 -1.71 -29.06 -14.08
C LEU A 13 -2.54 -30.29 -14.49
N ASN A 14 -2.35 -31.39 -13.76
CA ASN A 14 -2.88 -32.72 -14.08
C ASN A 14 -4.39 -32.89 -13.77
N GLY A 15 -5.13 -31.83 -13.44
CA GLY A 15 -6.58 -31.89 -13.25
C GLY A 15 -7.36 -31.96 -14.57
N GLN A 16 -8.65 -31.58 -14.52
CA GLN A 16 -9.48 -31.50 -15.71
C GLN A 16 -9.10 -30.25 -16.51
N LEU A 17 -8.56 -30.43 -17.72
CA LEU A 17 -8.24 -29.31 -18.59
C LEU A 17 -9.54 -28.67 -19.13
N PRO A 18 -9.59 -27.33 -19.24
CA PRO A 18 -10.73 -26.63 -19.81
C PRO A 18 -10.85 -26.85 -21.31
N SER A 19 -11.94 -26.36 -21.91
CA SER A 19 -12.13 -26.38 -23.35
C SER A 19 -10.95 -25.76 -24.09
N ARG A 20 -10.70 -26.29 -25.29
CA ARG A 20 -9.62 -25.85 -26.19
C ARG A 20 -9.60 -24.33 -26.41
N LYS A 21 -10.77 -23.70 -26.45
CA LYS A 21 -10.92 -22.24 -26.58
C LYS A 21 -10.23 -21.49 -25.43
N ILE A 22 -10.32 -21.98 -24.21
CA ILE A 22 -9.67 -21.35 -23.04
C ILE A 22 -8.17 -21.61 -23.07
N ILE A 23 -7.76 -22.84 -23.40
CA ILE A 23 -6.34 -23.21 -23.53
C ILE A 23 -5.67 -22.29 -24.56
N GLU A 24 -6.19 -22.20 -25.79
CA GLU A 24 -5.65 -21.34 -26.85
C GLU A 24 -5.62 -19.86 -26.46
N ARG A 25 -6.66 -19.37 -25.78
CA ARG A 25 -6.71 -17.98 -25.28
C ARG A 25 -5.58 -17.72 -24.29
N LEU A 26 -5.48 -18.51 -23.23
CA LEU A 26 -4.46 -18.30 -22.20
C LEU A 26 -3.05 -18.51 -22.75
N TRP A 27 -2.89 -19.49 -23.64
CA TRP A 27 -1.63 -19.73 -24.34
C TRP A 27 -1.16 -18.51 -25.13
N SER A 28 -2.07 -17.81 -25.81
CA SER A 28 -1.73 -16.58 -26.54
C SER A 28 -1.43 -15.37 -25.66
N LEU A 29 -1.98 -15.33 -24.44
CA LEU A 29 -1.86 -14.21 -23.50
C LEU A 29 -0.63 -14.33 -22.58
N CYS A 30 -0.09 -15.53 -22.41
CA CYS A 30 1.03 -15.81 -21.52
C CYS A 30 2.35 -15.90 -22.29
N ASP A 31 3.36 -15.20 -21.79
CA ASP A 31 4.71 -15.17 -22.36
C ASP A 31 5.41 -16.51 -22.23
N THR A 32 5.25 -17.18 -21.08
CA THR A 32 5.86 -18.49 -20.78
C THR A 32 4.79 -19.51 -20.38
N LYS A 33 4.93 -20.74 -20.87
CA LYS A 33 4.03 -21.87 -20.65
C LYS A 33 4.79 -22.98 -19.95
N ILE A 34 4.31 -23.34 -18.78
CA ILE A 34 4.84 -24.41 -17.96
C ILE A 34 3.79 -25.50 -17.86
N CYS A 35 4.20 -26.74 -18.07
CA CYS A 35 3.37 -27.89 -17.86
C CYS A 35 3.94 -28.72 -16.71
N ALA A 36 3.11 -29.14 -15.75
CA ALA A 36 3.49 -30.24 -14.89
C ALA A 36 3.65 -31.49 -15.77
N ASP A 37 4.64 -32.32 -15.49
CA ASP A 37 4.87 -33.58 -16.22
C ASP A 37 3.62 -34.47 -16.31
N GLY A 38 2.88 -34.61 -15.21
CA GLY A 38 1.61 -35.35 -15.19
C GLY A 38 0.49 -34.72 -16.03
N ALA A 39 0.62 -33.45 -16.43
CA ALA A 39 -0.36 -32.76 -17.28
C ALA A 39 -0.03 -32.84 -18.78
N TYR A 40 1.20 -33.23 -19.13
CA TYR A 40 1.70 -33.13 -20.49
C TYR A 40 0.96 -34.04 -21.47
N ASP A 41 0.79 -35.32 -21.12
CA ASP A 41 0.08 -36.31 -21.95
C ASP A 41 -1.39 -35.89 -22.16
N LYS A 42 -2.02 -35.28 -21.15
CA LYS A 42 -3.39 -34.74 -21.22
C LYS A 42 -3.47 -33.54 -22.14
N LEU A 43 -2.50 -32.64 -22.09
CA LEU A 43 -2.42 -31.50 -23.00
C LEU A 43 -2.36 -31.97 -24.47
N LEU A 44 -1.53 -32.96 -24.77
CA LEU A 44 -1.43 -33.53 -26.12
C LEU A 44 -2.73 -34.22 -26.55
N ALA A 45 -3.41 -34.92 -25.64
CA ALA A 45 -4.69 -35.57 -25.91
C ALA A 45 -5.81 -34.57 -26.30
N THR A 46 -5.68 -33.28 -25.97
CA THR A 46 -6.61 -32.22 -26.44
C THR A 46 -6.43 -31.86 -27.93
N GLY A 47 -5.41 -32.43 -28.59
CA GLY A 47 -5.02 -32.08 -29.96
C GLY A 47 -4.22 -30.78 -30.06
N PHE A 48 -3.72 -30.28 -28.93
CA PHE A 48 -2.83 -29.12 -28.84
C PHE A 48 -1.42 -29.53 -29.27
N LYS A 49 -0.81 -28.79 -30.21
CA LYS A 49 0.43 -29.18 -30.90
C LYS A 49 1.66 -28.36 -30.52
N GLU A 50 1.47 -27.24 -29.82
CA GLU A 50 2.58 -26.39 -29.39
C GLU A 50 3.19 -26.94 -28.10
N LEU A 51 4.53 -26.95 -28.04
CA LEU A 51 5.27 -27.38 -26.86
C LEU A 51 5.28 -26.27 -25.81
N PRO A 52 5.13 -26.59 -24.51
CA PRO A 52 5.37 -25.63 -23.44
C PRO A 52 6.87 -25.28 -23.38
N ASP A 53 7.17 -24.10 -22.84
CA ASP A 53 8.55 -23.64 -22.64
C ASP A 53 9.30 -24.50 -21.61
N ALA A 54 8.57 -25.08 -20.65
CA ALA A 54 9.11 -26.03 -19.68
C ALA A 54 8.08 -27.09 -19.28
N VAL A 55 8.55 -28.32 -19.07
CA VAL A 55 7.81 -29.39 -18.40
C VAL A 55 8.52 -29.70 -17.09
N ILE A 56 7.83 -29.61 -15.96
CA ILE A 56 8.43 -29.68 -14.63
C ILE A 56 7.86 -30.86 -13.85
N GLY A 57 8.76 -31.68 -13.29
CA GLY A 57 8.38 -32.78 -12.41
C GLY A 57 9.51 -33.82 -12.28
N ASP A 58 9.19 -34.98 -11.73
CA ASP A 58 10.14 -36.11 -11.61
C ASP A 58 10.10 -37.04 -12.84
N GLY A 59 9.13 -36.84 -13.72
CA GLY A 59 8.94 -37.55 -14.97
C GLY A 59 8.42 -38.96 -14.78
N ASP A 60 7.78 -39.28 -13.65
CA ASP A 60 7.11 -40.56 -13.41
C ASP A 60 5.76 -40.67 -14.14
N SER A 61 5.17 -39.53 -14.44
CA SER A 61 3.79 -39.39 -14.96
C SER A 61 3.74 -39.09 -16.46
N ILE A 62 4.90 -38.99 -17.12
CA ILE A 62 5.01 -38.76 -18.57
C ILE A 62 5.41 -40.05 -19.30
N SER A 63 4.75 -40.34 -20.43
CA SER A 63 5.11 -41.52 -21.22
C SER A 63 6.56 -41.45 -21.75
N THR A 64 7.22 -42.59 -21.87
CA THR A 64 8.62 -42.68 -22.35
C THR A 64 8.79 -42.11 -23.76
N GLU A 65 7.76 -42.24 -24.61
CA GLU A 65 7.70 -41.67 -25.96
C GLU A 65 7.75 -40.14 -25.92
N PHE A 66 6.95 -39.53 -25.03
CA PHE A 66 6.86 -38.08 -24.89
C PHE A 66 8.05 -37.47 -24.15
N ARG A 67 8.62 -38.18 -23.17
CA ARG A 67 9.83 -37.74 -22.45
C ARG A 67 11.02 -37.53 -23.39
N GLN A 68 11.14 -38.36 -24.44
CA GLN A 68 12.20 -38.20 -25.44
C GLN A 68 12.00 -36.96 -26.34
N GLN A 69 10.74 -36.53 -26.56
CA GLN A 69 10.41 -35.37 -27.39
C GLN A 69 10.69 -34.03 -26.70
N LEU A 70 10.71 -34.02 -25.36
CA LEU A 70 10.90 -32.80 -24.58
C LEU A 70 12.33 -32.29 -24.58
N GLY A 71 13.34 -33.16 -24.70
CA GLY A 71 14.76 -32.74 -24.71
C GLY A 71 15.10 -31.79 -23.55
N SER A 72 15.59 -30.59 -23.89
CA SER A 72 15.94 -29.54 -22.90
C SER A 72 14.75 -28.83 -22.26
N CYS A 73 13.52 -29.05 -22.74
CA CYS A 73 12.31 -28.48 -22.14
C CYS A 73 11.91 -29.21 -20.85
N PHE A 74 12.40 -30.42 -20.61
CA PHE A 74 12.14 -31.13 -19.35
C PHE A 74 13.07 -30.62 -18.24
N ILE A 75 12.48 -30.14 -17.14
CA ILE A 75 13.17 -29.64 -15.97
C ILE A 75 12.90 -30.60 -14.82
N GLU A 76 13.92 -31.35 -14.46
CA GLU A 76 13.83 -32.38 -13.46
C GLU A 76 13.77 -31.78 -12.04
N ALA A 77 12.75 -32.17 -11.28
CA ALA A 77 12.46 -31.65 -9.94
C ALA A 77 12.11 -32.80 -8.96
N TRP A 78 13.16 -33.40 -8.36
CA TRP A 78 13.11 -34.60 -7.52
C TRP A 78 12.56 -34.43 -6.09
N ASP A 79 12.05 -33.26 -5.71
CA ASP A 79 11.57 -33.06 -4.34
C ASP A 79 10.20 -33.75 -4.14
N GLN A 80 10.23 -34.97 -3.60
CA GLN A 80 9.03 -35.77 -3.31
C GLN A 80 8.15 -35.20 -2.19
N ASN A 81 8.63 -34.20 -1.45
CA ASN A 81 7.81 -33.53 -0.42
C ASN A 81 6.93 -32.43 -1.01
N LYS A 82 7.06 -32.14 -2.30
CA LYS A 82 6.33 -31.09 -3.01
C LYS A 82 5.47 -31.68 -4.10
N THR A 83 4.27 -31.15 -4.27
CA THR A 83 3.43 -31.49 -5.42
C THR A 83 3.93 -30.80 -6.68
N ASP A 84 3.52 -31.28 -7.85
CA ASP A 84 3.93 -30.65 -9.11
C ASP A 84 3.36 -29.24 -9.27
N SER A 85 2.18 -28.97 -8.68
CA SER A 85 1.63 -27.60 -8.56
C SER A 85 2.58 -26.68 -7.80
N GLU A 86 3.15 -27.15 -6.68
CA GLU A 86 4.09 -26.39 -5.86
C GLU A 86 5.42 -26.18 -6.61
N LYS A 87 5.97 -27.24 -7.23
CA LYS A 87 7.19 -27.16 -8.04
C LYS A 87 7.04 -26.14 -9.18
N CYS A 88 5.91 -26.14 -9.88
CA CYS A 88 5.64 -25.19 -10.96
C CYS A 88 5.53 -23.73 -10.46
N LEU A 89 4.87 -23.50 -9.33
CA LEU A 89 4.75 -22.16 -8.73
C LEU A 89 6.09 -21.63 -8.20
N GLU A 90 6.91 -22.49 -7.60
CA GLU A 90 8.26 -22.13 -7.17
C GLU A 90 9.17 -21.80 -8.37
N TYR A 91 9.07 -22.57 -9.45
CA TYR A 91 9.80 -22.28 -10.67
C TYR A 91 9.38 -20.94 -11.28
N ALA A 92 8.08 -20.66 -11.36
CA ALA A 92 7.58 -19.37 -11.82
C ALA A 92 8.12 -18.22 -10.95
N LEU A 93 8.12 -18.39 -9.62
CA LEU A 93 8.69 -17.41 -8.69
C LEU A 93 10.20 -17.21 -8.92
N ALA A 94 10.96 -18.29 -9.12
CA ALA A 94 12.40 -18.24 -9.38
C ALA A 94 12.75 -17.53 -10.70
N LYS A 95 11.83 -17.53 -11.68
CA LYS A 95 11.97 -16.79 -12.94
C LYS A 95 11.60 -15.30 -12.84
N GLY A 96 11.24 -14.80 -11.65
CA GLY A 96 10.94 -13.38 -11.42
C GLY A 96 9.57 -12.95 -11.94
N VAL A 97 8.65 -13.90 -12.10
CA VAL A 97 7.30 -13.69 -12.63
C VAL A 97 6.43 -12.99 -11.60
N LYS A 98 5.47 -12.20 -12.07
CA LYS A 98 4.48 -11.54 -11.19
C LYS A 98 3.05 -12.04 -11.35
N SER A 99 2.72 -12.69 -12.47
CA SER A 99 1.36 -13.17 -12.75
C SER A 99 1.38 -14.59 -13.31
N VAL A 100 0.52 -15.45 -12.75
CA VAL A 100 0.38 -16.85 -13.09
C VAL A 100 -1.10 -17.19 -13.29
N ASP A 101 -1.43 -17.75 -14.44
CA ASP A 101 -2.72 -18.35 -14.73
C ASP A 101 -2.58 -19.88 -14.69
N ILE A 102 -3.40 -20.56 -13.89
CA ILE A 102 -3.40 -22.02 -13.71
C ILE A 102 -4.62 -22.61 -14.43
N ILE A 103 -4.41 -23.68 -15.20
CA ILE A 103 -5.48 -24.53 -15.72
C ILE A 103 -5.27 -25.98 -15.27
N GLY A 104 -6.37 -26.74 -15.15
CA GLY A 104 -6.30 -28.11 -14.63
C GLY A 104 -5.93 -28.18 -13.14
N GLY A 105 -6.15 -27.10 -12.38
CA GLY A 105 -5.99 -27.12 -10.93
C GLY A 105 -7.22 -27.70 -10.20
N ASP A 106 -8.33 -27.85 -10.91
CA ASP A 106 -9.57 -28.52 -10.51
C ASP A 106 -9.56 -29.97 -11.00
N GLY A 107 -9.19 -30.88 -10.10
CA GLY A 107 -9.23 -32.32 -10.37
C GLY A 107 -10.60 -32.94 -10.11
N LEU A 108 -10.81 -34.16 -10.61
CA LEU A 108 -11.91 -35.05 -10.18
C LEU A 108 -11.80 -35.46 -8.69
N LEU A 109 -10.67 -35.13 -8.05
CA LEU A 109 -10.37 -35.40 -6.66
C LEU A 109 -10.39 -34.07 -5.88
N ASN A 110 -11.30 -33.98 -4.91
CA ASN A 110 -11.58 -32.75 -4.16
C ASN A 110 -10.40 -32.30 -3.29
N ASP A 111 -9.58 -33.24 -2.83
CA ASP A 111 -8.38 -32.98 -2.03
C ASP A 111 -7.33 -32.18 -2.82
N HIS A 112 -7.06 -32.54 -4.07
CA HIS A 112 -6.16 -31.80 -4.95
C HIS A 112 -6.62 -30.36 -5.19
N PHE A 113 -7.92 -30.17 -5.41
CA PHE A 113 -8.48 -28.83 -5.59
C PHE A 113 -8.32 -27.97 -4.32
N LEU A 114 -8.68 -28.51 -3.14
CA LEU A 114 -8.51 -27.82 -1.86
C LEU A 114 -7.03 -27.49 -1.56
N TYR A 115 -6.14 -28.42 -1.88
CA TYR A 115 -4.70 -28.21 -1.74
C TYR A 115 -4.20 -27.11 -2.68
N ASN A 116 -4.63 -27.10 -3.94
CA ASN A 116 -4.27 -26.06 -4.91
C ASN A 116 -4.81 -24.68 -4.48
N LEU A 117 -6.02 -24.59 -3.90
CA LEU A 117 -6.50 -23.34 -3.30
C LEU A 117 -5.60 -22.89 -2.15
N SER A 118 -5.20 -23.81 -1.27
CA SER A 118 -4.26 -23.46 -0.18
C SER A 118 -2.89 -23.04 -0.70
N LEU A 119 -2.38 -23.64 -1.77
CA LEU A 119 -1.15 -23.21 -2.43
C LEU A 119 -1.31 -21.82 -3.03
N MET A 120 -2.38 -21.57 -3.79
CA MET A 120 -2.66 -20.26 -4.37
C MET A 120 -2.65 -19.17 -3.30
N ARG A 121 -3.24 -19.42 -2.13
CA ARG A 121 -3.15 -18.49 -0.99
C ARG A 121 -1.71 -18.31 -0.52
N ARG A 122 -0.94 -19.38 -0.36
CA ARG A 122 0.47 -19.33 0.09
C ARG A 122 1.37 -18.54 -0.88
N PHE A 123 0.99 -18.47 -2.15
CA PHE A 123 1.72 -17.74 -3.18
C PHE A 123 1.12 -16.36 -3.51
N SER A 124 -0.12 -16.07 -3.08
CA SER A 124 -0.84 -14.83 -3.45
C SER A 124 -0.15 -13.54 -3.04
N ASP A 125 0.72 -13.60 -2.03
CA ASP A 125 1.49 -12.46 -1.53
C ASP A 125 2.71 -12.14 -2.42
N ARG A 126 3.12 -13.11 -3.25
CA ARG A 126 4.31 -13.05 -4.12
C ARG A 126 3.97 -13.07 -5.61
N LEU A 127 2.84 -13.67 -5.98
CA LEU A 127 2.37 -13.87 -7.34
C LEU A 127 0.89 -13.52 -7.41
N SER A 128 0.46 -12.83 -8.47
CA SER A 128 -0.96 -12.78 -8.84
C SER A 128 -1.32 -14.12 -9.46
N VAL A 129 -1.87 -15.04 -8.65
CA VAL A 129 -2.25 -16.40 -9.08
C VAL A 129 -3.75 -16.46 -9.35
N SER A 130 -4.12 -16.88 -10.56
CA SER A 130 -5.49 -17.22 -10.93
C SER A 130 -5.59 -18.69 -11.32
N MET A 131 -6.74 -19.31 -11.11
CA MET A 131 -7.07 -20.64 -11.60
C MET A 131 -8.34 -20.55 -12.43
N GLN A 132 -8.33 -21.16 -13.61
CA GLN A 132 -9.39 -21.01 -14.60
C GLN A 132 -9.84 -22.36 -15.14
N ASN A 133 -11.16 -22.53 -15.24
CA ASN A 133 -11.79 -23.63 -15.98
C ASN A 133 -12.87 -23.08 -16.92
N ASP A 134 -13.71 -23.95 -17.50
CA ASP A 134 -14.78 -23.56 -18.41
C ASP A 134 -15.86 -22.66 -17.81
N TYR A 135 -15.99 -22.69 -16.49
CA TYR A 135 -17.10 -22.08 -15.77
C TYR A 135 -16.66 -21.02 -14.79
N ASP A 136 -15.43 -21.05 -14.29
CA ASP A 136 -15.00 -20.30 -13.13
C ASP A 136 -13.59 -19.74 -13.32
N ILE A 137 -13.40 -18.52 -12.81
CA ILE A 137 -12.09 -17.94 -12.54
C ILE A 137 -12.02 -17.75 -11.03
N ILE A 138 -11.00 -18.35 -10.41
CA ILE A 138 -10.80 -18.39 -8.97
C ILE A 138 -9.45 -17.75 -8.65
N PHE A 139 -9.41 -16.84 -7.68
CA PHE A 139 -8.17 -16.20 -7.25
C PHE A 139 -8.31 -15.58 -5.86
N TYR A 140 -7.18 -15.39 -5.19
CA TYR A 140 -7.14 -14.65 -3.92
C TYR A 140 -6.90 -13.16 -4.19
N ARG A 141 -7.55 -12.31 -3.39
CA ARG A 141 -7.30 -10.86 -3.36
C ARG A 141 -7.28 -10.35 -1.94
N SER A 142 -6.32 -9.47 -1.68
CA SER A 142 -6.12 -8.71 -0.45
C SER A 142 -6.41 -7.22 -0.62
N ARG A 143 -6.74 -6.78 -1.85
CA ARG A 143 -6.95 -5.38 -2.24
C ARG A 143 -8.32 -5.21 -2.91
N PRO A 144 -8.87 -3.97 -2.92
CA PRO A 144 -10.02 -3.65 -3.74
C PRO A 144 -9.84 -4.09 -5.19
N PHE A 145 -10.92 -4.58 -5.79
CA PHE A 145 -10.88 -5.19 -7.10
C PHE A 145 -12.06 -4.70 -7.93
N SER A 146 -11.79 -4.28 -9.16
CA SER A 146 -12.83 -4.03 -10.16
C SER A 146 -12.77 -5.09 -11.26
N VAL A 147 -13.94 -5.48 -11.75
CA VAL A 147 -14.07 -6.39 -12.86
C VAL A 147 -15.07 -5.87 -13.87
N GLN A 148 -14.62 -5.78 -15.11
CA GLN A 148 -15.53 -5.57 -16.21
C GLN A 148 -16.17 -6.91 -16.57
N THR A 149 -17.47 -7.00 -16.32
CA THR A 149 -18.25 -8.22 -16.58
C THR A 149 -19.40 -7.92 -17.54
N GLY A 150 -19.83 -8.94 -18.28
CA GLY A 150 -21.12 -8.91 -18.97
C GLY A 150 -22.28 -8.92 -17.99
N THR A 151 -23.51 -8.66 -18.46
CA THR A 151 -24.71 -8.71 -17.61
C THR A 151 -24.98 -10.14 -17.15
N GLY A 152 -25.30 -10.35 -15.87
CA GLY A 152 -25.66 -11.66 -15.32
C GLY A 152 -24.47 -12.58 -14.98
N VAL A 153 -23.24 -12.05 -15.00
CA VAL A 153 -22.06 -12.78 -14.49
C VAL A 153 -22.15 -12.85 -12.97
N ARG A 154 -21.97 -14.05 -12.42
CA ARG A 154 -22.03 -14.27 -10.97
C ARG A 154 -20.65 -14.07 -10.35
N ILE A 155 -20.58 -13.27 -9.31
CA ILE A 155 -19.38 -12.98 -8.54
C ILE A 155 -19.62 -13.41 -7.10
N SER A 156 -18.73 -14.26 -6.60
CA SER A 156 -18.77 -14.82 -5.26
C SER A 156 -17.54 -14.39 -4.46
N LEU A 157 -17.78 -13.86 -3.27
CA LEU A 157 -16.76 -13.48 -2.29
C LEU A 157 -16.85 -14.43 -1.10
N MET A 158 -15.77 -15.16 -0.85
CA MET A 158 -15.71 -16.20 0.18
C MET A 158 -14.57 -15.89 1.17
N PRO A 159 -14.87 -15.51 2.42
CA PRO A 159 -13.85 -15.40 3.47
C PRO A 159 -13.43 -16.81 3.91
N ILE A 160 -12.25 -17.26 3.49
CA ILE A 160 -11.78 -18.63 3.84
C ILE A 160 -10.88 -18.63 5.06
N TYR A 161 -10.00 -17.64 5.20
CA TYR A 161 -8.96 -17.61 6.24
C TYR A 161 -9.20 -16.56 7.32
N GLU A 162 -9.85 -15.47 6.96
CA GLU A 162 -10.12 -14.36 7.86
C GLU A 162 -11.41 -13.65 7.47
N SER A 163 -11.95 -12.89 8.41
CA SER A 163 -13.16 -12.10 8.16
C SER A 163 -12.87 -10.99 7.15
N VAL A 164 -13.76 -10.83 6.18
CA VAL A 164 -13.64 -9.85 5.10
C VAL A 164 -14.69 -8.77 5.30
N GLN A 165 -14.26 -7.52 5.49
CA GLN A 165 -15.18 -6.40 5.57
C GLN A 165 -15.43 -5.84 4.17
N ILE A 166 -16.68 -5.77 3.75
CA ILE A 166 -17.08 -5.18 2.47
C ILE A 166 -17.33 -3.70 2.71
N GLY A 167 -16.45 -2.86 2.18
CA GLY A 167 -16.67 -1.42 2.15
C GLY A 167 -17.85 -1.08 1.25
N GLN A 168 -17.79 -1.52 -0.01
CA GLN A 168 -18.76 -1.15 -1.04
C GLN A 168 -18.71 -2.13 -2.21
N ALA A 169 -19.88 -2.52 -2.71
CA ALA A 169 -20.01 -3.35 -3.91
C ALA A 169 -20.99 -2.69 -4.89
N GLU A 170 -20.48 -2.17 -6.00
CA GLU A 170 -21.24 -1.49 -7.04
C GLU A 170 -21.36 -2.34 -8.31
N GLY A 171 -22.37 -2.07 -9.14
CA GLY A 171 -22.60 -2.83 -10.38
C GLY A 171 -23.21 -4.21 -10.18
N LEU A 172 -23.60 -4.59 -8.95
CA LEU A 172 -24.22 -5.88 -8.61
C LEU A 172 -25.74 -5.79 -8.37
N ARG A 173 -26.43 -6.92 -8.55
CA ARG A 173 -27.89 -7.14 -8.46
C ARG A 173 -28.40 -6.72 -7.08
N TYR A 174 -27.68 -7.12 -6.04
CA TYR A 174 -27.93 -6.70 -4.67
C TYR A 174 -26.83 -5.75 -4.22
N SER A 175 -27.18 -4.59 -3.66
CA SER A 175 -26.18 -3.68 -3.08
C SER A 175 -25.62 -4.30 -1.81
N VAL A 176 -24.29 -4.34 -1.67
CA VAL A 176 -23.62 -4.83 -0.47
C VAL A 176 -22.64 -3.76 0.00
N THR A 177 -22.92 -3.15 1.14
CA THR A 177 -22.12 -2.04 1.70
C THR A 177 -22.03 -2.22 3.20
N GLY A 178 -20.83 -2.05 3.77
CA GLY A 178 -20.60 -2.08 5.22
C GLY A 178 -20.88 -3.42 5.91
N LYS A 179 -20.84 -4.54 5.18
CA LYS A 179 -21.04 -5.89 5.76
C LYS A 179 -19.71 -6.52 6.13
N THR A 180 -19.64 -7.23 7.25
CA THR A 180 -18.52 -8.12 7.55
C THR A 180 -18.91 -9.55 7.24
N LEU A 181 -18.11 -10.22 6.43
CA LEU A 181 -18.23 -11.66 6.16
C LEU A 181 -17.28 -12.39 7.09
N SER A 182 -17.79 -13.24 7.97
CA SER A 182 -17.00 -14.02 8.90
C SER A 182 -16.41 -15.27 8.21
N ALA A 183 -15.17 -15.62 8.55
CA ALA A 183 -14.52 -16.85 8.07
C ALA A 183 -15.04 -18.13 8.75
N ASP A 184 -16.00 -18.02 9.67
CA ASP A 184 -16.65 -19.16 10.34
C ASP A 184 -17.67 -19.90 9.46
N GLY A 185 -17.74 -19.57 8.17
CA GLY A 185 -18.55 -20.26 7.17
C GLY A 185 -20.02 -19.83 7.11
N LEU A 186 -20.46 -18.90 7.97
CA LEU A 186 -21.87 -18.49 8.02
C LEU A 186 -22.25 -17.43 6.98
N MET A 187 -21.28 -16.75 6.37
CA MET A 187 -21.52 -15.61 5.47
C MET A 187 -20.56 -15.57 4.28
N SER A 188 -20.97 -16.15 3.14
CA SER A 188 -20.39 -15.82 1.83
C SER A 188 -21.36 -14.94 1.05
N ILE A 189 -20.86 -14.18 0.07
CA ILE A 189 -21.73 -13.44 -0.84
C ILE A 189 -21.60 -14.03 -2.22
N SER A 190 -22.73 -14.34 -2.85
CA SER A 190 -22.83 -14.64 -4.27
C SER A 190 -23.83 -13.66 -4.88
N ASN A 191 -23.40 -12.89 -5.86
CA ASN A 191 -24.17 -11.80 -6.45
C ASN A 191 -24.01 -11.78 -7.97
N GLU A 192 -24.87 -11.06 -8.68
CA GLU A 192 -24.88 -11.04 -10.15
C GLU A 192 -24.65 -9.61 -10.67
N SER A 193 -23.91 -9.41 -11.75
CA SER A 193 -23.72 -8.07 -12.34
C SER A 193 -25.04 -7.54 -12.95
N LYS A 194 -25.37 -6.27 -12.68
CA LYS A 194 -26.63 -5.60 -13.09
C LYS A 194 -26.71 -5.21 -14.56
N SER A 195 -25.57 -4.96 -15.21
CA SER A 195 -25.50 -4.42 -16.58
C SER A 195 -24.12 -4.71 -17.19
N SER A 196 -23.91 -4.41 -18.47
CA SER A 196 -22.61 -4.47 -19.16
C SER A 196 -21.60 -3.40 -18.69
N ARG A 197 -21.78 -2.87 -17.49
CA ARG A 197 -20.89 -1.90 -16.83
C ARG A 197 -20.12 -2.61 -15.73
N GLU A 198 -18.93 -2.09 -15.46
CA GLU A 198 -17.99 -2.56 -14.45
C GLU A 198 -18.65 -2.85 -13.09
N ALA A 199 -18.33 -4.01 -12.52
CA ALA A 199 -18.68 -4.35 -11.14
C ALA A 199 -17.44 -4.08 -10.27
N CYS A 200 -17.60 -3.22 -9.27
CA CYS A 200 -16.51 -2.83 -8.37
C CYS A 200 -16.76 -3.41 -6.98
N LEU A 201 -15.78 -4.17 -6.47
CA LEU A 201 -15.80 -4.78 -5.15
C LEU A 201 -14.68 -4.19 -4.29
N TYR A 202 -15.08 -3.33 -3.36
CA TYR A 202 -14.21 -2.79 -2.32
C TYR A 202 -14.41 -3.61 -1.05
N PHE A 203 -13.42 -4.43 -0.70
CA PHE A 203 -13.40 -5.18 0.54
C PHE A 203 -12.02 -5.14 1.19
N TYR A 204 -12.00 -5.45 2.48
CA TYR A 204 -10.85 -5.42 3.39
C TYR A 204 -10.65 -6.82 3.94
N GLY A 205 -9.43 -7.34 3.89
CA GLY A 205 -9.09 -8.72 4.23
C GLY A 205 -8.91 -9.61 3.00
N ILE A 206 -8.33 -10.78 3.19
CA ILE A 206 -8.03 -11.73 2.12
C ILE A 206 -9.25 -12.61 1.87
N SER A 207 -9.81 -12.47 0.68
CA SER A 207 -10.93 -13.29 0.25
C SER A 207 -10.57 -14.13 -0.96
N LEU A 208 -11.11 -15.34 -1.00
CA LEU A 208 -11.23 -16.08 -2.25
C LEU A 208 -12.35 -15.45 -3.07
N LEU A 209 -12.01 -15.00 -4.26
CA LEU A 209 -13.01 -14.56 -5.24
C LEU A 209 -13.22 -15.66 -6.27
N GLN A 210 -14.47 -15.97 -6.54
CA GLN A 210 -14.88 -16.85 -7.63
C GLN A 210 -15.80 -16.08 -8.57
N ILE A 211 -15.49 -16.09 -9.86
CA ILE A 211 -16.31 -15.47 -10.90
C ILE A 211 -16.80 -16.55 -11.84
N LYS A 212 -18.11 -16.71 -11.95
CA LYS A 212 -18.73 -17.66 -12.86
C LYS A 212 -18.87 -17.06 -14.26
N LEU A 213 -18.15 -17.62 -15.22
CA LEU A 213 -18.17 -17.29 -16.63
C LEU A 213 -19.51 -17.67 -17.26
N MET A 214 -20.18 -16.71 -17.90
CA MET A 214 -21.41 -16.91 -18.68
C MET A 214 -21.18 -16.41 -20.11
N SER A 215 -20.83 -17.31 -21.03
CA SER A 215 -20.70 -17.10 -22.50
C SER A 215 -19.77 -16.00 -23.03
N ALA A 216 -19.43 -14.98 -22.23
CA ALA A 216 -18.52 -13.88 -22.54
C ALA A 216 -17.39 -13.82 -21.50
N SER A 217 -16.16 -13.61 -21.97
CA SER A 217 -14.98 -13.53 -21.12
C SER A 217 -14.88 -12.14 -20.45
N PRO A 218 -14.70 -12.05 -19.13
CA PRO A 218 -14.44 -10.78 -18.46
C PRO A 218 -13.03 -10.26 -18.80
N SER A 219 -12.88 -8.94 -18.85
CA SER A 219 -11.58 -8.26 -18.86
C SER A 219 -11.24 -7.82 -17.45
N PHE A 220 -9.99 -8.06 -17.05
CA PHE A 220 -9.45 -7.67 -15.74
C PHE A 220 -8.48 -6.52 -15.94
N SER A 221 -8.62 -5.44 -15.19
CA SER A 221 -7.59 -4.40 -15.08
C SER A 221 -7.02 -4.39 -13.67
N GLU A 222 -5.77 -4.84 -13.51
CA GLU A 222 -4.97 -4.57 -12.32
C GLU A 222 -4.32 -3.21 -12.48
N THR A 223 -4.94 -2.17 -11.94
CA THR A 223 -4.23 -0.92 -11.64
C THR A 223 -4.44 -0.65 -10.17
N ALA A 224 -3.48 -1.06 -9.33
CA ALA A 224 -3.42 -0.55 -7.96
C ALA A 224 -3.19 0.97 -8.07
N VAL A 225 -4.25 1.73 -7.84
CA VAL A 225 -4.18 3.20 -7.86
C VAL A 225 -3.55 3.61 -6.53
N LEU A 226 -2.28 3.99 -6.57
CA LEU A 226 -1.56 4.42 -5.38
C LEU A 226 -1.79 5.91 -5.13
N TRP A 227 -2.14 6.24 -3.90
CA TRP A 227 -2.39 7.61 -3.46
C TRP A 227 -1.32 8.10 -2.50
N ALA A 228 -1.09 9.40 -2.46
CA ALA A 228 -0.31 10.05 -1.43
C ALA A 228 -1.24 10.94 -0.62
N ASP A 229 -1.18 10.81 0.70
CA ASP A 229 -1.81 11.77 1.60
C ASP A 229 -0.82 12.90 1.88
N THR A 230 -1.09 14.11 1.40
CA THR A 230 -0.18 15.25 1.57
C THR A 230 -0.40 16.03 2.87
N HIS A 231 -1.36 15.65 3.71
CA HIS A 231 -1.59 16.32 4.99
C HIS A 231 -2.30 15.39 5.99
N CYS A 232 -1.58 14.99 7.03
CA CYS A 232 -2.11 14.25 8.17
C CYS A 232 -1.32 14.58 9.45
N HIS A 233 -1.89 14.24 10.61
CA HIS A 233 -1.27 14.41 11.93
C HIS A 233 -1.09 13.04 12.58
N LEU A 234 0.00 12.35 12.22
CA LEU A 234 0.27 11.00 12.68
C LEU A 234 0.45 10.90 14.21
N ASP A 235 0.95 11.97 14.84
CA ASP A 235 1.11 12.12 16.29
C ASP A 235 -0.22 12.07 17.06
N MET A 236 -1.33 12.38 16.39
CA MET A 236 -2.67 12.43 16.99
C MET A 236 -3.50 11.16 16.74
N LEU A 237 -2.97 10.20 15.96
CA LEU A 237 -3.71 8.99 15.56
C LEU A 237 -3.70 7.90 16.63
N LYS A 238 -4.82 7.15 16.69
CA LYS A 238 -5.01 6.02 17.60
C LYS A 238 -5.33 4.73 16.85
N PRO A 239 -4.92 3.54 17.35
CA PRO A 239 -4.22 3.32 18.62
C PRO A 239 -2.77 3.80 18.63
N THR A 240 -2.05 3.71 17.51
CA THR A 240 -0.71 4.30 17.31
C THR A 240 -0.58 4.84 15.88
N ALA A 241 0.44 5.67 15.64
CA ALA A 241 0.78 6.16 14.31
C ALA A 241 1.15 5.01 13.37
N GLU A 242 2.00 4.08 13.82
CA GLU A 242 2.48 2.93 13.05
C GLU A 242 1.33 2.02 12.62
N ASP A 243 0.34 1.80 13.49
CA ASP A 243 -0.83 0.98 13.16
C ASP A 243 -1.67 1.64 12.06
N CYS A 244 -1.86 2.95 12.15
CA CYS A 244 -2.60 3.72 11.15
C CYS A 244 -1.84 3.80 9.82
N ILE A 245 -0.51 3.89 9.84
CA ILE A 245 0.34 3.84 8.64
C ILE A 245 0.18 2.49 7.97
N ARG A 246 0.27 1.37 8.70
CA ARG A 246 0.08 0.02 8.14
C ARG A 246 -1.32 -0.13 7.53
N ALA A 247 -2.36 0.32 8.23
CA ALA A 247 -3.72 0.30 7.71
C ALA A 247 -3.87 1.13 6.42
N SER A 248 -3.17 2.26 6.33
CA SER A 248 -3.22 3.15 5.18
C SER A 248 -2.48 2.60 3.96
N ILE A 249 -1.34 1.93 4.17
CA ILE A 249 -0.61 1.22 3.11
C ILE A 249 -1.47 0.07 2.55
N ALA A 250 -2.20 -0.65 3.41
CA ALA A 250 -3.17 -1.66 2.99
C ALA A 250 -4.36 -1.06 2.20
N LEU A 251 -4.54 0.26 2.26
CA LEU A 251 -5.52 1.03 1.48
C LEU A 251 -4.90 1.77 0.29
N ASP A 252 -3.82 1.22 -0.26
CA ASP A 252 -3.13 1.76 -1.43
C ASP A 252 -2.66 3.22 -1.23
N THR A 253 -2.46 3.64 0.03
CA THR A 253 -1.90 4.95 0.40
C THR A 253 -0.52 4.75 1.04
N PRO A 254 0.51 4.45 0.23
CA PRO A 254 1.84 4.12 0.75
C PRO A 254 2.61 5.31 1.29
N VAL A 255 2.24 6.54 0.92
CA VAL A 255 3.00 7.76 1.23
C VAL A 255 2.14 8.73 2.00
N MET A 256 2.73 9.28 3.07
CA MET A 256 2.10 10.30 3.91
C MET A 256 3.05 11.47 4.13
N VAL A 257 2.50 12.67 4.19
CA VAL A 257 3.16 13.86 4.70
C VAL A 257 2.50 14.23 6.03
N THR A 258 3.24 14.08 7.13
CA THR A 258 2.77 14.44 8.47
C THR A 258 3.16 15.87 8.81
N ILE A 259 2.27 16.61 9.47
CA ILE A 259 2.35 18.07 9.56
C ILE A 259 2.59 18.53 10.99
N GLY A 260 3.63 19.33 11.18
CA GLY A 260 4.01 19.87 12.48
C GLY A 260 3.20 21.09 12.86
N THR A 261 2.66 21.09 14.07
CA THR A 261 1.78 22.15 14.59
C THR A 261 2.40 22.92 15.75
N ASP A 262 3.43 22.37 16.41
CA ASP A 262 4.16 22.94 17.53
C ASP A 262 5.52 22.24 17.71
N HIS A 263 6.29 22.58 18.75
CA HIS A 263 7.60 21.98 18.99
C HIS A 263 7.56 20.46 19.28
N GLU A 264 6.55 19.97 19.99
CA GLU A 264 6.43 18.57 20.37
C GLU A 264 6.11 17.70 19.14
N SER A 265 5.12 18.12 18.35
CA SER A 265 4.79 17.48 17.06
C SER A 265 5.97 17.57 16.08
N ASN A 266 6.68 18.70 16.01
CA ASN A 266 7.89 18.83 15.19
C ASN A 266 8.97 17.80 15.58
N CYS A 267 9.17 17.55 16.89
CA CYS A 267 10.08 16.53 17.38
C CYS A 267 9.63 15.11 16.99
N PHE A 268 8.34 14.80 17.17
CA PHE A 268 7.77 13.52 16.74
C PHE A 268 7.94 13.27 15.25
N ILE A 269 7.66 14.28 14.42
CA ILE A 269 7.78 14.20 12.95
C ILE A 269 9.22 13.92 12.54
N ASN A 270 10.18 14.60 13.17
CA ASN A 270 11.58 14.34 12.88
C ASN A 270 12.00 12.89 13.20
N ASP A 271 11.46 12.31 14.27
CA ASP A 271 11.72 10.91 14.66
C ASP A 271 11.05 9.90 13.71
N ILE A 272 9.74 10.05 13.47
CA ILE A 272 8.99 9.08 12.66
C ILE A 272 9.43 9.08 11.18
N THR A 273 9.78 10.23 10.63
CA THR A 273 10.28 10.33 9.25
C THR A 273 11.63 9.63 9.08
N GLN A 274 12.49 9.61 10.10
CA GLN A 274 13.74 8.85 10.06
C GLN A 274 13.49 7.34 10.15
N LYS A 275 12.48 6.92 10.92
CA LYS A 275 12.13 5.50 11.10
C LYS A 275 11.41 4.89 9.90
N ILE A 276 10.55 5.65 9.23
CA ILE A 276 9.63 5.10 8.21
C ILE A 276 9.96 5.65 6.82
N PRO A 277 10.41 4.80 5.86
CA PRO A 277 10.83 5.21 4.52
C PRO A 277 9.85 6.13 3.75
N HIS A 278 8.54 5.90 3.85
CA HIS A 278 7.51 6.59 3.04
C HIS A 278 6.74 7.68 3.77
N VAL A 279 7.16 8.01 5.00
CA VAL A 279 6.61 9.13 5.75
C VAL A 279 7.55 10.31 5.61
N TYR A 280 6.98 11.43 5.19
CA TYR A 280 7.62 12.72 5.08
C TYR A 280 7.02 13.69 6.08
N GLY A 281 7.71 14.80 6.33
CA GLY A 281 7.30 15.78 7.32
C GLY A 281 7.31 17.20 6.80
N THR A 282 6.42 18.03 7.31
CA THR A 282 6.63 19.48 7.37
C THR A 282 6.78 19.92 8.81
N LEU A 283 7.56 20.97 9.05
CA LEU A 283 7.73 21.52 10.39
C LEU A 283 7.24 22.96 10.42
N GLY A 284 6.47 23.31 11.45
CA GLY A 284 5.81 24.60 11.53
C GLY A 284 5.22 24.89 12.91
N TYR A 285 4.35 25.90 12.95
CA TYR A 285 3.63 26.33 14.13
C TYR A 285 2.22 26.76 13.72
N HIS A 286 1.24 25.94 14.08
CA HIS A 286 -0.17 26.14 13.78
C HIS A 286 -0.67 27.45 14.44
N PRO A 287 -1.63 28.18 13.84
CA PRO A 287 -2.18 29.41 14.43
C PRO A 287 -2.65 29.25 15.88
N HIS A 288 -3.12 28.06 16.26
CA HIS A 288 -3.52 27.77 17.65
C HIS A 288 -2.39 27.82 18.68
N ASP A 289 -1.16 27.55 18.26
CA ASP A 289 0.00 27.44 19.14
C ASP A 289 1.00 28.60 18.92
N ALA A 290 0.59 29.63 18.17
CA ALA A 290 1.41 30.80 17.86
C ALA A 290 1.91 31.55 19.11
N ASP A 291 1.13 31.57 20.19
CA ASP A 291 1.52 32.18 21.48
C ASP A 291 2.71 31.44 22.14
N LYS A 292 2.90 30.15 21.84
CA LYS A 292 3.99 29.32 22.38
C LYS A 292 5.28 29.42 21.57
N PHE A 293 5.26 30.08 20.42
CA PHE A 293 6.41 30.16 19.53
C PHE A 293 7.55 30.99 20.14
N GLN A 294 8.74 30.41 20.19
CA GLN A 294 9.98 31.05 20.62
C GLN A 294 11.05 30.98 19.52
N PRO A 295 12.02 31.90 19.47
CA PRO A 295 13.08 31.91 18.45
C PRO A 295 13.84 30.58 18.29
N GLU A 296 14.07 29.87 19.40
CA GLU A 296 14.79 28.60 19.42
C GLU A 296 14.04 27.49 18.66
N HIS A 297 12.71 27.60 18.54
CA HIS A 297 11.93 26.66 17.74
C HIS A 297 12.20 26.85 16.24
N LEU A 298 12.44 28.08 15.77
CA LEU A 298 12.86 28.32 14.40
C LEU A 298 14.26 27.76 14.13
N ASP A 299 15.16 27.89 15.10
CA ASP A 299 16.51 27.34 15.03
C ASP A 299 16.47 25.80 14.93
N TYR A 300 15.59 25.16 15.71
CA TYR A 300 15.32 23.73 15.59
C TYR A 300 14.84 23.34 14.19
N ILE A 301 13.84 24.04 13.64
CA ILE A 301 13.32 23.77 12.29
C ILE A 301 14.45 23.91 11.26
N ARG A 302 15.26 24.97 11.34
CA ARG A 302 16.41 25.19 10.47
C ARG A 302 17.44 24.09 10.55
N GLU A 303 17.69 23.56 11.75
CA GLU A 303 18.59 22.44 11.96
C GLU A 303 18.05 21.16 11.30
N GLN A 304 16.76 20.82 11.51
CA GLN A 304 16.19 19.60 10.96
C GLN A 304 16.07 19.64 9.42
N LEU A 305 15.78 20.80 8.82
CA LEU A 305 15.81 20.95 7.35
C LEU A 305 17.19 20.65 6.73
N ARG A 306 18.27 20.79 7.50
CA ARG A 306 19.65 20.46 7.07
C ARG A 306 19.98 18.98 7.30
N LYS A 307 19.48 18.40 8.38
CA LYS A 307 19.85 17.05 8.84
C LYS A 307 18.97 15.95 8.26
N ASN A 308 17.68 16.23 8.10
CA ASN A 308 16.68 15.24 7.72
C ASN A 308 16.10 15.56 6.33
N PRO A 309 16.50 14.84 5.27
CA PRO A 309 16.06 15.11 3.90
C PRO A 309 14.57 14.83 3.67
N LYS A 310 13.88 14.18 4.62
CA LYS A 310 12.44 13.91 4.58
C LYS A 310 11.59 14.99 5.22
N ILE A 311 12.22 16.05 5.74
CA ILE A 311 11.50 17.30 6.00
C ILE A 311 11.46 18.08 4.69
N ILE A 312 10.26 18.16 4.10
CA ILE A 312 10.06 18.52 2.69
C ILE A 312 9.32 19.85 2.49
N GLY A 313 8.86 20.46 3.58
CA GLY A 313 8.12 21.72 3.59
C GLY A 313 8.11 22.36 4.98
N ILE A 314 7.64 23.60 5.02
CA ILE A 314 7.41 24.37 6.24
C ILE A 314 5.90 24.47 6.43
N GLY A 315 5.48 24.51 7.69
CA GLY A 315 4.07 24.53 8.06
C GLY A 315 3.72 23.32 8.92
N GLU A 316 2.56 23.33 9.56
CA GLU A 316 1.45 24.26 9.32
C GLU A 316 1.67 25.65 9.93
N CYS A 317 1.16 26.71 9.28
CA CYS A 317 1.03 28.04 9.87
C CYS A 317 -0.07 28.83 9.15
N GLY A 318 -0.51 29.96 9.70
CA GLY A 318 -1.53 30.78 9.05
C GLY A 318 -2.46 31.46 10.05
N PHE A 319 -3.76 31.47 9.75
CA PHE A 319 -4.78 32.13 10.56
C PHE A 319 -6.00 31.24 10.82
N ASP A 320 -6.38 31.10 12.09
CA ASP A 320 -7.67 30.54 12.51
C ASP A 320 -8.36 31.54 13.44
N PHE A 321 -9.38 32.24 12.92
CA PHE A 321 -10.21 33.19 13.67
C PHE A 321 -11.50 32.56 14.21
N TYR A 322 -11.73 31.27 13.95
CA TYR A 322 -12.90 30.56 14.42
C TYR A 322 -12.70 30.06 15.86
N TYR A 323 -11.60 29.35 16.13
CA TYR A 323 -11.32 28.80 17.46
C TYR A 323 -10.45 29.71 18.34
N THR A 324 -9.77 30.70 17.75
CA THR A 324 -8.95 31.76 18.39
C THR A 324 -8.26 31.34 19.70
N ARG A 325 -7.35 30.36 19.62
CA ARG A 325 -6.54 29.89 20.78
C ARG A 325 -5.27 30.69 21.05
N SER A 326 -4.81 31.44 20.06
CA SER A 326 -3.71 32.42 20.16
C SER A 326 -4.17 33.76 19.61
N THR A 327 -3.53 34.85 20.02
CA THR A 327 -3.93 36.19 19.60
C THR A 327 -3.72 36.41 18.09
N PRO A 328 -4.60 37.18 17.40
CA PRO A 328 -4.41 37.49 15.98
C PRO A 328 -3.04 38.10 15.67
N GLU A 329 -2.50 38.91 16.60
CA GLU A 329 -1.17 39.51 16.49
C GLU A 329 -0.06 38.45 16.49
N ASN A 330 -0.16 37.43 17.35
CA ASN A 330 0.82 36.34 17.39
C ASN A 330 0.66 35.40 16.20
N GLN A 331 -0.57 35.10 15.77
CA GLN A 331 -0.81 34.34 14.53
C GLN A 331 -0.15 35.04 13.34
N LYS A 332 -0.35 36.36 13.19
CA LYS A 332 0.27 37.17 12.14
C LYS A 332 1.80 37.13 12.23
N ARG A 333 2.35 37.38 13.42
CA ARG A 333 3.80 37.40 13.65
C ARG A 333 4.45 36.08 13.28
N VAL A 334 3.90 34.95 13.73
CA VAL A 334 4.43 33.62 13.43
C VAL A 334 4.28 33.28 11.95
N PHE A 335 3.16 33.66 11.33
CA PHE A 335 2.97 33.44 9.90
C PHE A 335 3.97 34.23 9.05
N GLU A 336 4.22 35.51 9.37
CA GLU A 336 5.27 36.32 8.73
C GLU A 336 6.66 35.71 8.89
N ILE A 337 7.00 35.19 10.08
CA ILE A 337 8.27 34.51 10.34
C ILE A 337 8.41 33.27 9.44
N MET A 338 7.38 32.42 9.38
CA MET A 338 7.41 31.20 8.58
C MET A 338 7.46 31.47 7.07
N MET A 339 6.77 32.51 6.57
CA MET A 339 6.85 32.91 5.16
C MET A 339 8.23 33.45 4.77
N ASN A 340 8.83 34.30 5.62
CA ASN A 340 10.21 34.77 5.39
C ASN A 340 11.17 33.57 5.39
N PHE A 341 11.05 32.68 6.37
CA PHE A 341 11.89 31.51 6.47
C PHE A 341 11.73 30.54 5.28
N ALA A 342 10.52 30.37 4.77
CA ALA A 342 10.25 29.58 3.56
C ALA A 342 10.88 30.19 2.30
N LEU A 343 10.83 31.51 2.15
CA LEU A 343 11.53 32.21 1.07
C LEU A 343 13.05 32.08 1.19
N GLU A 344 13.61 32.27 2.39
CA GLU A 344 15.05 32.20 2.65
C GLU A 344 15.64 30.81 2.36
N THR A 345 14.87 29.76 2.66
CA THR A 345 15.32 28.37 2.53
C THR A 345 14.86 27.68 1.24
N ASP A 346 14.05 28.36 0.43
CA ASP A 346 13.36 27.82 -0.75
C ASP A 346 12.66 26.49 -0.44
N TYR A 347 11.85 26.50 0.62
CA TYR A 347 10.93 25.41 0.96
C TYR A 347 9.48 25.86 0.72
N PRO A 348 8.60 24.96 0.28
CA PRO A 348 7.18 25.27 0.17
C PRO A 348 6.53 25.42 1.55
N LEU A 349 5.44 26.18 1.61
CA LEU A 349 4.71 26.49 2.82
C LEU A 349 3.28 25.92 2.79
N ALA A 350 2.91 25.11 3.80
CA ALA A 350 1.54 24.68 4.04
C ALA A 350 0.81 25.71 4.92
N VAL A 351 -0.27 26.29 4.39
CA VAL A 351 -0.99 27.42 4.98
C VAL A 351 -2.38 27.00 5.44
N HIS A 352 -2.65 27.22 6.72
CA HIS A 352 -3.97 27.12 7.34
C HIS A 352 -4.73 28.44 7.21
N THR A 353 -5.97 28.38 6.77
CA THR A 353 -6.87 29.54 6.81
C THR A 353 -8.28 29.10 7.14
N ARG A 354 -8.87 29.73 8.16
CA ARG A 354 -10.25 29.53 8.57
C ARG A 354 -10.84 30.83 9.10
N ASP A 355 -11.96 31.24 8.49
CA ASP A 355 -12.66 32.50 8.76
C ASP A 355 -11.73 33.73 8.74
N SER A 356 -10.70 33.69 7.88
CA SER A 356 -9.57 34.63 7.88
C SER A 356 -9.12 34.99 6.45
N GLU A 357 -10.00 34.88 5.46
CA GLU A 357 -9.64 34.98 4.04
C GLU A 357 -9.00 36.32 3.66
N ASP A 358 -9.52 37.44 4.16
CA ASP A 358 -8.99 38.77 3.84
C ASP A 358 -7.63 39.00 4.49
N ALA A 359 -7.47 38.63 5.77
CA ALA A 359 -6.19 38.71 6.48
C ALA A 359 -5.11 37.84 5.82
N THR A 360 -5.49 36.65 5.36
CA THR A 360 -4.61 35.72 4.64
C THR A 360 -4.16 36.31 3.31
N GLN A 361 -5.08 36.86 2.50
CA GLN A 361 -4.76 37.52 1.23
C GLN A 361 -3.81 38.69 1.41
N ASP A 362 -4.14 39.61 2.32
CA ASP A 362 -3.38 40.83 2.55
C ASP A 362 -1.96 40.53 3.00
N LEU A 363 -1.81 39.55 3.89
CA LEU A 363 -0.51 39.18 4.42
C LEU A 363 0.35 38.42 3.40
N MET A 364 -0.22 37.46 2.67
CA MET A 364 0.54 36.62 1.73
C MET A 364 0.95 37.36 0.45
N ARG A 365 0.15 38.32 -0.04
CA ARG A 365 0.36 39.01 -1.33
C ARG A 365 1.81 39.48 -1.56
N PRO A 366 2.48 40.19 -0.64
CA PRO A 366 3.87 40.61 -0.86
C PRO A 366 4.86 39.44 -0.91
N PHE A 367 4.60 38.33 -0.23
CA PHE A 367 5.48 37.14 -0.22
C PHE A 367 5.29 36.28 -1.48
N LEU A 368 4.06 36.13 -1.95
CA LEU A 368 3.76 35.45 -3.21
C LEU A 368 4.43 36.16 -4.39
N LYS A 369 4.44 37.51 -4.41
CA LYS A 369 5.19 38.30 -5.39
C LYS A 369 6.71 38.08 -5.35
N LYS A 370 7.25 37.61 -4.22
CA LYS A 370 8.66 37.25 -4.05
C LYS A 370 8.96 35.78 -4.39
N GLY A 371 7.96 35.02 -4.84
CA GLY A 371 8.12 33.62 -5.25
C GLY A 371 7.79 32.58 -4.17
N LEU A 372 7.07 32.96 -3.10
CA LEU A 372 6.64 32.00 -2.08
C LEU A 372 5.76 30.92 -2.71
N ARG A 373 6.15 29.65 -2.55
CA ARG A 373 5.33 28.49 -2.94
C ARG A 373 4.40 28.12 -1.79
N ALA A 374 3.13 28.48 -1.89
CA ALA A 374 2.15 28.21 -0.84
C ALA A 374 1.11 27.17 -1.27
N LEU A 375 0.78 26.26 -0.35
CA LEU A 375 -0.36 25.34 -0.41
C LEU A 375 -1.41 25.84 0.59
N LEU A 376 -2.59 26.22 0.09
CA LEU A 376 -3.76 26.40 0.92
C LEU A 376 -4.33 25.01 1.21
N HIS A 377 -4.05 24.51 2.41
CA HIS A 377 -4.49 23.16 2.76
C HIS A 377 -5.96 23.15 3.18
N SER A 378 -6.61 21.99 3.15
CA SER A 378 -7.99 21.80 3.61
C SER A 378 -8.96 22.83 3.02
N TYR A 379 -8.87 23.06 1.71
CA TYR A 379 -9.53 24.21 1.09
C TYR A 379 -11.05 24.14 1.24
N THR A 380 -11.56 25.03 2.08
CA THR A 380 -12.99 25.15 2.44
C THR A 380 -13.45 26.62 2.44
N SER A 381 -12.58 27.54 2.04
CA SER A 381 -12.85 28.99 2.00
C SER A 381 -13.69 29.42 0.80
N ASN A 382 -14.03 30.71 0.78
CA ASN A 382 -14.84 31.34 -0.25
C ASN A 382 -14.16 31.43 -1.62
N GLU A 383 -14.91 31.78 -2.66
CA GLU A 383 -14.41 31.88 -4.04
C GLU A 383 -13.40 33.02 -4.23
N LYS A 384 -13.53 34.12 -3.47
CA LYS A 384 -12.61 35.27 -3.53
C LYS A 384 -11.18 34.87 -3.19
N LEU A 385 -10.98 34.06 -2.14
CA LEU A 385 -9.65 33.56 -1.80
C LEU A 385 -9.13 32.60 -2.88
N ALA A 386 -9.99 31.77 -3.48
CA ALA A 386 -9.59 30.85 -4.54
C ALA A 386 -9.06 31.61 -5.76
N ASP A 387 -9.79 32.63 -6.21
CA ASP A 387 -9.39 33.45 -7.36
C ASP A 387 -8.04 34.14 -7.12
N PHE A 388 -7.85 34.72 -5.93
CA PHE A 388 -6.57 35.30 -5.52
C PHE A 388 -5.44 34.26 -5.55
N ALA A 389 -5.67 33.08 -4.97
CA ALA A 389 -4.67 32.03 -4.89
C ALA A 389 -4.33 31.44 -6.26
N ILE A 390 -5.31 31.31 -7.17
CA ILE A 390 -5.08 30.92 -8.57
C ILE A 390 -4.24 31.98 -9.29
N GLU A 391 -4.58 33.27 -9.17
CA GLU A 391 -3.85 34.38 -9.79
C GLU A 391 -2.37 34.40 -9.38
N HIS A 392 -2.06 34.02 -8.13
CA HIS A 392 -0.72 34.01 -7.58
C HIS A 392 -0.02 32.64 -7.65
N GLY A 393 -0.62 31.66 -8.33
CA GLY A 393 0.00 30.35 -8.58
C GLY A 393 0.13 29.42 -7.37
N CYS A 394 -0.69 29.65 -6.34
CA CYS A 394 -0.79 28.80 -5.14
C CYS A 394 -1.32 27.41 -5.48
N TRP A 395 -1.06 26.48 -4.56
CA TRP A 395 -1.55 25.11 -4.58
C TRP A 395 -2.73 24.94 -3.64
N PHE A 396 -3.54 23.92 -3.88
CA PHE A 396 -4.72 23.60 -3.10
C PHE A 396 -4.75 22.11 -2.78
N SER A 397 -5.15 21.74 -1.56
CA SER A 397 -5.48 20.36 -1.24
C SER A 397 -6.92 20.22 -0.79
N PHE A 398 -7.47 19.03 -1.04
CA PHE A 398 -8.84 18.68 -0.73
C PHE A 398 -8.89 17.40 0.09
N ASN A 399 -9.75 17.39 1.10
CA ASN A 399 -9.96 16.26 2.02
C ASN A 399 -11.40 15.76 2.01
N GLY A 400 -11.77 14.98 3.04
CA GLY A 400 -13.08 14.37 3.18
C GLY A 400 -14.26 15.35 3.14
N ILE A 401 -14.09 16.64 3.50
CA ILE A 401 -15.18 17.62 3.38
C ILE A 401 -15.67 17.74 1.93
N ALA A 402 -14.77 17.60 0.95
CA ALA A 402 -15.11 17.66 -0.47
C ALA A 402 -16.02 16.49 -0.92
N THR A 403 -16.13 15.43 -0.10
CA THR A 403 -17.05 14.29 -0.31
C THR A 403 -18.45 14.52 0.23
N TYR A 404 -18.63 15.51 1.11
CA TYR A 404 -19.92 15.72 1.76
C TYR A 404 -20.96 16.27 0.79
N LYS A 405 -22.20 15.81 0.94
CA LYS A 405 -23.33 16.24 0.08
C LYS A 405 -23.49 17.77 0.03
N LYS A 406 -23.32 18.45 1.17
CA LYS A 406 -23.48 19.92 1.28
C LYS A 406 -22.31 20.73 0.71
N SER A 407 -21.18 20.10 0.39
CA SER A 407 -19.95 20.79 -0.03
C SER A 407 -19.85 20.94 -1.56
N GLU A 408 -20.97 21.18 -2.25
CA GLU A 408 -20.98 21.37 -3.70
C GLU A 408 -20.13 22.56 -4.14
N TYR A 409 -20.10 23.63 -3.35
CA TYR A 409 -19.30 24.82 -3.63
C TYR A 409 -17.80 24.50 -3.71
N ILE A 410 -17.27 23.63 -2.84
CA ILE A 410 -15.85 23.21 -2.87
C ILE A 410 -15.54 22.53 -4.20
N ARG A 411 -16.42 21.63 -4.64
CA ARG A 411 -16.27 20.92 -5.92
C ARG A 411 -16.39 21.87 -7.11
N HIS A 412 -17.19 22.93 -7.00
CA HIS A 412 -17.27 23.98 -8.02
C HIS A 412 -15.97 24.79 -8.10
N VAL A 413 -15.42 25.22 -6.95
CA VAL A 413 -14.13 25.93 -6.89
C VAL A 413 -13.02 25.04 -7.44
N MET A 414 -12.98 23.76 -7.09
CA MET A 414 -11.98 22.81 -7.59
C MET A 414 -11.94 22.72 -9.12
N LYS A 415 -13.06 22.94 -9.82
CA LYS A 415 -13.09 22.95 -11.29
C LYS A 415 -12.38 24.15 -11.92
N LYS A 416 -12.21 25.24 -11.19
CA LYS A 416 -11.51 26.46 -11.64
C LYS A 416 -9.99 26.37 -11.47
N ILE A 417 -9.54 25.51 -10.55
CA ILE A 417 -8.13 25.38 -10.19
C ILE A 417 -7.38 24.63 -11.31
N PRO A 418 -6.20 25.12 -11.74
CA PRO A 418 -5.33 24.38 -12.65
C PRO A 418 -5.04 22.98 -12.12
N ARG A 419 -5.19 21.97 -12.97
CA ARG A 419 -5.06 20.55 -12.59
C ARG A 419 -3.71 20.22 -11.96
N ASP A 420 -2.66 20.90 -12.40
CA ASP A 420 -1.29 20.77 -11.90
C ASP A 420 -1.05 21.50 -10.57
N LYS A 421 -2.09 22.05 -9.93
CA LYS A 421 -2.05 22.74 -8.63
C LYS A 421 -2.90 22.08 -7.55
N ILE A 422 -3.43 20.89 -7.83
CA ILE A 422 -4.34 20.15 -6.94
C ILE A 422 -3.60 19.01 -6.25
N LEU A 423 -3.68 18.96 -4.92
CA LEU A 423 -3.23 17.86 -4.06
C LEU A 423 -4.43 17.22 -3.35
N LEU A 424 -4.19 16.08 -2.71
CA LEU A 424 -5.19 15.37 -1.93
C LEU A 424 -4.64 15.08 -0.54
N GLU A 425 -5.52 15.16 0.44
CA GLU A 425 -5.15 14.90 1.81
C GLU A 425 -6.30 14.27 2.60
N THR A 426 -6.03 13.87 3.83
CA THR A 426 -7.07 13.46 4.78
C THR A 426 -7.33 14.46 5.88
N ASP A 427 -6.31 15.21 6.31
CA ASP A 427 -6.31 15.95 7.57
C ASP A 427 -6.58 15.01 8.77
N ALA A 428 -6.17 13.73 8.66
CA ALA A 428 -6.41 12.73 9.70
C ALA A 428 -5.69 13.13 11.00
N PRO A 429 -6.33 12.97 12.19
CA PRO A 429 -7.53 12.18 12.49
C PRO A 429 -8.88 12.84 12.16
N PHE A 430 -8.89 14.06 11.65
CA PHE A 430 -10.09 14.86 11.41
C PHE A 430 -10.73 14.57 10.04
N LEU A 431 -11.95 15.07 9.84
CA LEU A 431 -12.57 15.21 8.51
C LEU A 431 -12.73 13.91 7.68
N ALA A 432 -13.06 12.78 8.34
CA ALA A 432 -13.27 11.50 7.66
C ALA A 432 -14.29 11.61 6.49
N PRO A 433 -13.95 11.10 5.30
CA PRO A 433 -14.83 11.17 4.13
C PRO A 433 -16.08 10.29 4.30
N GLU A 434 -17.11 10.53 3.49
CA GLU A 434 -18.28 9.63 3.42
C GLU A 434 -17.85 8.21 3.00
N PRO A 435 -18.40 7.13 3.62
CA PRO A 435 -19.43 7.09 4.66
C PRO A 435 -18.89 7.08 6.12
N PHE A 436 -17.63 7.41 6.36
CA PHE A 436 -16.97 7.33 7.67
C PHE A 436 -17.10 8.61 8.50
N ARG A 437 -17.95 9.55 8.09
CA ARG A 437 -18.17 10.80 8.79
C ARG A 437 -18.51 10.56 10.27
N GLY A 438 -17.83 11.29 11.15
CA GLY A 438 -17.97 11.15 12.61
C GLY A 438 -17.14 10.04 13.25
N LYS A 439 -16.39 9.26 12.44
CA LYS A 439 -15.34 8.36 12.93
C LYS A 439 -13.97 9.01 12.80
N GLN A 440 -12.98 8.44 13.48
CA GLN A 440 -11.57 8.83 13.28
C GLN A 440 -11.19 8.62 11.81
N ASN A 441 -10.56 9.62 11.22
CA ASN A 441 -9.98 9.52 9.89
C ASN A 441 -8.59 8.86 9.96
N ILE A 442 -8.15 8.24 8.87
CA ILE A 442 -6.79 7.71 8.71
C ILE A 442 -6.29 8.09 7.31
N PRO A 443 -4.96 8.19 7.10
CA PRO A 443 -4.41 8.57 5.79
C PRO A 443 -4.92 7.72 4.62
N GLY A 444 -5.14 6.43 4.86
CA GLY A 444 -5.67 5.47 3.89
C GLY A 444 -7.04 5.81 3.29
N TYR A 445 -7.76 6.78 3.86
CA TYR A 445 -9.02 7.24 3.30
C TYR A 445 -8.84 8.29 2.19
N VAL A 446 -7.63 8.78 1.91
CA VAL A 446 -7.38 9.74 0.81
C VAL A 446 -7.80 9.17 -0.55
N GLY A 447 -7.64 7.86 -0.78
CA GLY A 447 -8.09 7.22 -2.02
C GLY A 447 -9.60 7.35 -2.25
N ARG A 448 -10.40 7.44 -1.16
CA ARG A 448 -11.85 7.69 -1.26
C ARG A 448 -12.17 9.12 -1.65
N VAL A 449 -11.40 10.08 -1.14
CA VAL A 449 -11.49 11.48 -1.54
C VAL A 449 -11.14 11.61 -3.02
N GLY A 450 -10.00 11.03 -3.43
CA GLY A 450 -9.53 11.01 -4.81
C GLY A 450 -10.53 10.39 -5.78
N ALA A 451 -11.06 9.20 -5.46
CA ALA A 451 -12.04 8.50 -6.29
C ALA A 451 -13.31 9.33 -6.54
N LEU A 452 -13.82 9.99 -5.50
CA LEU A 452 -15.01 10.83 -5.63
C LEU A 452 -14.72 12.10 -6.44
N LEU A 453 -13.59 12.77 -6.18
CA LEU A 453 -13.25 14.00 -6.88
C LEU A 453 -12.92 13.74 -8.36
N ALA A 454 -12.27 12.62 -8.70
CA ALA A 454 -12.01 12.22 -10.08
C ALA A 454 -13.32 12.20 -10.91
N LYS A 455 -14.40 11.63 -10.35
CA LYS A 455 -15.73 11.63 -10.97
C LYS A 455 -16.27 13.04 -11.23
N HIS A 456 -16.03 13.99 -10.32
CA HIS A 456 -16.45 15.38 -10.50
C HIS A 456 -15.61 16.15 -11.52
N LEU A 457 -14.39 15.66 -11.80
CA LEU A 457 -13.46 16.25 -12.76
C LEU A 457 -13.52 15.58 -14.13
N ASP A 458 -14.41 14.60 -14.31
CA ASP A 458 -14.59 13.82 -15.55
C ASP A 458 -13.30 13.13 -16.01
N ILE A 459 -12.49 12.63 -15.05
CA ILE A 459 -11.26 11.85 -15.28
C ILE A 459 -11.29 10.55 -14.47
N THR A 460 -10.45 9.60 -14.83
CA THR A 460 -10.36 8.32 -14.10
C THR A 460 -9.61 8.49 -12.77
N GLU A 461 -9.84 7.56 -11.84
CA GLU A 461 -9.14 7.53 -10.55
C GLU A 461 -7.61 7.40 -10.73
N ALA A 462 -7.19 6.55 -11.67
CA ALA A 462 -5.78 6.33 -11.98
C ALA A 462 -5.10 7.58 -12.53
N GLU A 463 -5.76 8.29 -13.45
CA GLU A 463 -5.26 9.57 -13.97
C GLU A 463 -5.16 10.62 -12.86
N PHE A 464 -6.16 10.69 -11.98
CA PHE A 464 -6.17 11.67 -10.91
C PHE A 464 -5.10 11.39 -9.86
N ALA A 465 -4.91 10.12 -9.48
CA ALA A 465 -3.84 9.72 -8.59
C ALA A 465 -2.45 10.02 -9.17
N ALA A 466 -2.23 9.71 -10.45
CA ALA A 466 -0.96 10.02 -11.12
C ALA A 466 -0.70 11.53 -11.20
N LEU A 467 -1.75 12.31 -11.46
CA LEU A 467 -1.70 13.77 -11.47
C LEU A 467 -1.35 14.32 -10.09
N THR A 468 -2.08 13.94 -9.04
CA THR A 468 -1.85 14.46 -7.67
C THR A 468 -0.50 14.01 -7.12
N TRP A 469 0.00 12.84 -7.53
CA TRP A 469 1.37 12.39 -7.24
C TRP A 469 2.43 13.28 -7.90
N LYS A 470 2.28 13.56 -9.20
CA LYS A 470 3.17 14.46 -9.95
C LYS A 470 3.17 15.85 -9.32
N ASN A 471 2.00 16.31 -8.91
CA ASN A 471 1.77 17.57 -8.24
C ASN A 471 2.49 17.63 -6.89
N ALA A 472 2.36 16.59 -6.05
CA ALA A 472 3.05 16.51 -4.76
C ALA A 472 4.58 16.58 -4.96
N LYS A 473 5.10 15.88 -5.96
CA LYS A 473 6.51 15.93 -6.34
C LYS A 473 6.98 17.30 -6.84
N ALA A 474 6.11 18.05 -7.53
CA ALA A 474 6.42 19.39 -8.01
C ALA A 474 6.33 20.44 -6.89
N PHE A 475 5.44 20.25 -5.93
CA PHE A 475 5.26 21.16 -4.81
C PHE A 475 6.36 20.98 -3.75
N TYR A 476 6.50 19.76 -3.22
CA TYR A 476 7.38 19.44 -2.10
C TYR A 476 8.84 19.27 -2.50
N LYS A 477 9.75 19.71 -1.62
CA LYS A 477 11.20 19.56 -1.83
C LYS A 477 11.62 18.12 -1.49
N ASN A 478 12.50 17.51 -2.28
CA ASN A 478 13.00 16.15 -2.02
C ASN A 478 11.92 15.04 -1.93
N PHE A 479 10.70 15.29 -2.42
CA PHE A 479 9.63 14.28 -2.42
C PHE A 479 9.89 13.22 -3.50
N ASN A 480 10.62 12.17 -3.11
CA ASN A 480 10.96 11.03 -3.96
C ASN A 480 10.66 9.70 -3.25
N PRO A 481 9.36 9.40 -3.02
CA PRO A 481 8.97 8.14 -2.38
C PRO A 481 9.47 6.92 -3.16
N ASP A 482 10.21 6.06 -2.48
CA ASP A 482 10.69 4.79 -3.02
C ASP A 482 9.68 3.66 -2.81
N LEU A 483 8.75 3.50 -3.73
CA LEU A 483 7.67 2.51 -3.62
C LEU A 483 8.15 1.05 -3.62
N SER A 484 9.44 0.79 -3.85
CA SER A 484 10.02 -0.56 -3.63
C SER A 484 9.99 -0.95 -2.16
N ALA A 485 10.16 0.01 -1.24
CA ALA A 485 10.13 -0.21 0.20
C ALA A 485 8.73 -0.14 0.81
N ALA A 486 7.71 0.36 0.10
CA ALA A 486 6.33 0.40 0.62
C ALA A 486 5.72 -1.01 0.69
N HIS A 487 6.20 -1.89 -0.19
CA HIS A 487 6.00 -3.33 -0.07
C HIS A 487 6.57 -3.88 1.25
N ILE A 488 7.65 -3.33 1.80
CA ILE A 488 8.32 -3.88 2.99
C ILE A 488 7.48 -3.69 4.26
N ILE A 489 6.72 -2.60 4.39
CA ILE A 489 5.91 -2.33 5.60
C ILE A 489 4.65 -3.22 5.68
N LEU A 490 4.12 -3.66 4.53
CA LEU A 490 3.08 -4.70 4.46
C LEU A 490 3.52 -6.04 5.07
N PHE A 491 4.84 -6.21 5.29
CA PHE A 491 5.44 -7.44 5.79
C PHE A 491 6.24 -7.23 7.08
N MET A 492 6.02 -6.14 7.84
CA MET A 492 6.69 -5.97 9.13
C MET A 492 5.85 -6.54 10.27
N LYS A 493 6.44 -7.45 11.06
CA LYS A 493 5.85 -8.06 12.24
C LYS A 493 6.65 -7.70 13.48
N THR A 494 5.96 -7.51 14.59
CA THR A 494 6.59 -7.40 15.91
C THR A 494 7.08 -8.79 16.33
N ALA A 495 8.38 -8.94 16.52
CA ALA A 495 9.00 -10.17 17.00
C ALA A 495 9.50 -9.97 18.42
N THR A 496 9.27 -10.97 19.29
CA THR A 496 9.91 -11.02 20.60
C THR A 496 11.28 -11.67 20.46
N VAL A 497 12.33 -10.91 20.78
CA VAL A 497 13.72 -11.37 20.75
C VAL A 497 14.20 -11.58 22.17
N LEU A 498 14.55 -12.83 22.49
CA LEU A 498 15.10 -13.19 23.79
C LEU A 498 16.56 -12.76 23.90
N LEU A 499 16.92 -12.19 25.05
CA LEU A 499 18.28 -11.77 25.35
C LEU A 499 18.87 -12.66 26.44
N PHE A 500 20.13 -13.07 26.26
CA PHE A 500 20.81 -13.95 27.21
C PHE A 500 22.07 -13.30 27.81
N SER A 501 22.40 -13.72 29.03
CA SER A 501 23.63 -13.36 29.74
C SER A 501 23.89 -11.84 29.69
N VAL A 502 25.09 -11.42 29.29
CA VAL A 502 25.50 -10.01 29.28
C VAL A 502 24.61 -9.11 28.41
N LEU A 503 23.93 -9.64 27.38
CA LEU A 503 22.98 -8.85 26.58
C LEU A 503 21.74 -8.50 27.41
N LYS A 504 21.20 -9.46 28.16
CA LYS A 504 20.09 -9.25 29.10
C LYS A 504 20.47 -8.27 30.19
N ASP A 505 21.67 -8.41 30.76
CA ASP A 505 22.11 -7.56 31.87
C ASP A 505 22.30 -6.10 31.42
N ARG A 506 22.82 -5.88 30.22
CA ARG A 506 23.03 -4.53 29.67
C ARG A 506 21.75 -3.88 29.16
N VAL A 507 20.85 -4.64 28.55
CA VAL A 507 19.55 -4.13 28.10
C VAL A 507 18.59 -3.96 29.28
N GLY A 508 18.80 -4.68 30.38
CA GLY A 508 17.99 -4.61 31.61
C GLY A 508 16.68 -5.39 31.52
N LYS A 509 16.47 -6.17 30.45
CA LYS A 509 15.26 -6.98 30.21
C LYS A 509 15.63 -8.33 29.57
N PRO A 510 14.90 -9.41 29.89
CA PRO A 510 15.15 -10.75 29.33
C PRO A 510 14.71 -10.90 27.87
N SER A 511 13.90 -9.98 27.37
CA SER A 511 13.45 -9.93 25.99
C SER A 511 13.18 -8.49 25.56
N ILE A 512 13.19 -8.28 24.26
CA ILE A 512 12.82 -7.02 23.61
C ILE A 512 11.79 -7.31 22.52
N GLU A 513 10.92 -6.34 22.25
CA GLU A 513 10.05 -6.38 21.08
C GLU A 513 10.68 -5.51 20.00
N ILE A 514 10.91 -6.11 18.83
CA ILE A 514 11.55 -5.42 17.72
C ILE A 514 10.73 -5.63 16.45
N ILE A 515 10.57 -4.58 15.66
CA ILE A 515 9.78 -4.63 14.43
C ILE A 515 10.67 -5.14 13.30
N LEU A 516 10.35 -6.33 12.77
CA LEU A 516 11.14 -7.04 11.76
C LEU A 516 10.35 -7.26 10.47
N PRO A 517 10.97 -7.15 9.28
CA PRO A 517 10.36 -7.60 8.02
C PRO A 517 10.21 -9.14 7.99
N GLU A 518 9.24 -9.67 7.23
CA GLU A 518 8.94 -11.12 7.10
C GLU A 518 10.14 -11.94 6.64
N LYS A 519 11.10 -11.30 5.98
CA LYS A 519 12.41 -11.85 5.67
C LYS A 519 13.48 -10.87 6.10
N LEU A 520 14.23 -11.27 7.12
CA LEU A 520 15.39 -10.58 7.65
C LEU A 520 16.48 -11.64 7.88
N ASN A 521 17.74 -11.29 7.65
CA ASN A 521 18.85 -12.16 8.04
C ASN A 521 19.39 -11.82 9.45
N ALA A 522 20.18 -12.74 10.01
CA ALA A 522 20.72 -12.58 11.36
C ALA A 522 21.62 -11.34 11.51
N ALA A 523 22.37 -10.95 10.49
CA ALA A 523 23.21 -9.74 10.54
C ALA A 523 22.35 -8.47 10.66
N GLU A 524 21.26 -8.38 9.90
CA GLU A 524 20.34 -7.25 9.94
C GLU A 524 19.57 -7.19 11.27
N LEU A 525 19.22 -8.34 11.87
CA LEU A 525 18.68 -8.37 13.23
C LEU A 525 19.65 -7.76 14.23
N ILE A 526 20.89 -8.25 14.23
CA ILE A 526 21.93 -7.78 15.14
C ILE A 526 22.15 -6.26 14.95
N ALA A 527 22.24 -5.79 13.71
CA ALA A 527 22.43 -4.38 13.41
C ALA A 527 21.27 -3.51 13.92
N ARG A 528 20.02 -3.97 13.73
CA ARG A 528 18.82 -3.29 14.22
C ARG A 528 18.77 -3.27 15.75
N THR A 529 19.03 -4.40 16.40
CA THR A 529 19.05 -4.48 17.87
C THR A 529 20.16 -3.60 18.46
N VAL A 530 21.34 -3.53 17.84
CA VAL A 530 22.41 -2.62 18.29
C VAL A 530 22.07 -1.15 18.05
N SER A 531 21.34 -0.84 16.98
CA SER A 531 20.86 0.52 16.71
C SER A 531 19.87 1.01 17.76
N GLU A 532 19.00 0.11 18.24
CA GLU A 532 17.98 0.42 19.25
C GLU A 532 18.54 0.36 20.69
N TYR A 533 19.54 -0.49 20.92
CA TYR A 533 20.21 -0.66 22.21
C TYR A 533 21.74 -0.43 22.07
N PRO A 534 22.20 0.83 21.98
CA PRO A 534 23.62 1.14 21.77
C PRO A 534 24.58 0.57 22.83
N GLN A 535 24.09 0.26 24.03
CA GLN A 535 24.85 -0.32 25.14
C GLN A 535 25.42 -1.73 24.89
N ILE A 536 24.96 -2.43 23.84
CA ILE A 536 25.48 -3.74 23.42
C ILE A 536 26.33 -3.67 22.15
N LYS A 537 26.67 -2.47 21.66
CA LYS A 537 27.38 -2.25 20.39
C LYS A 537 28.77 -2.89 20.33
N ASP A 538 29.52 -2.88 21.43
CA ASP A 538 30.82 -3.54 21.58
C ASP A 538 30.73 -5.07 21.44
N LEU A 539 29.55 -5.65 21.64
CA LEU A 539 29.30 -7.08 21.50
C LEU A 539 28.81 -7.46 20.10
N GLN A 540 28.52 -6.51 19.21
CA GLN A 540 27.88 -6.73 17.91
C GLN A 540 28.52 -7.86 17.08
N ALA A 541 29.86 -7.88 17.00
CA ALA A 541 30.59 -8.88 16.22
C ALA A 541 30.56 -10.29 16.84
N LEU A 542 30.21 -10.38 18.13
CA LEU A 542 30.22 -11.61 18.91
C LEU A 542 28.81 -12.20 19.09
N ILE A 543 27.76 -11.43 18.80
CA ILE A 543 26.38 -11.88 18.93
C ILE A 543 26.11 -12.98 17.88
N LYS A 544 25.57 -14.09 18.35
CA LYS A 544 24.98 -15.15 17.53
C LYS A 544 23.46 -15.07 17.61
N VAL A 545 22.81 -15.42 16.51
CA VAL A 545 21.34 -15.50 16.44
C VAL A 545 20.94 -16.97 16.49
N SER A 546 19.97 -17.27 17.33
CA SER A 546 19.28 -18.56 17.37
C SER A 546 17.83 -18.36 16.97
N VAL A 547 17.34 -19.20 16.06
CA VAL A 547 15.97 -19.23 15.57
C VAL A 547 15.42 -20.63 15.78
N ASN A 548 14.28 -20.74 16.48
CA ASN A 548 13.69 -22.03 16.88
C ASN A 548 14.73 -22.96 17.53
N ARG A 549 15.55 -22.39 18.42
CA ARG A 549 16.61 -23.07 19.20
C ARG A 549 17.77 -23.63 18.36
N LYS A 550 17.95 -23.15 17.13
CA LYS A 550 19.08 -23.49 16.28
C LYS A 550 19.87 -22.23 15.92
N TYR A 551 21.20 -22.32 16.01
CA TYR A 551 22.06 -21.25 15.50
C TYR A 551 21.91 -21.13 13.98
N ILE A 552 21.78 -19.90 13.52
CA ILE A 552 21.72 -19.58 12.09
C ILE A 552 22.94 -18.75 11.68
N LYS A 553 23.31 -18.83 10.40
CA LYS A 553 24.39 -18.01 9.85
C LYS A 553 23.95 -16.54 9.72
N GLN A 554 24.91 -15.63 9.63
CA GLN A 554 24.62 -14.19 9.55
C GLN A 554 23.80 -13.79 8.31
N ASP A 555 23.96 -14.51 7.20
CA ASP A 555 23.25 -14.34 5.93
C ASP A 555 21.96 -15.18 5.82
N GLU A 556 21.67 -16.00 6.82
CA GLU A 556 20.50 -16.89 6.83
C GLU A 556 19.24 -16.14 7.24
N PHE A 557 18.19 -16.25 6.41
CA PHE A 557 16.92 -15.58 6.61
C PHE A 557 16.00 -16.38 7.52
N PHE A 558 15.21 -15.69 8.34
CA PHE A 558 14.22 -16.30 9.21
C PHE A 558 12.92 -15.49 9.27
N SER A 559 11.85 -16.14 9.74
CA SER A 559 10.56 -15.50 9.95
C SER A 559 10.51 -14.79 11.31
N PRO A 560 9.91 -13.59 11.41
CA PRO A 560 9.60 -12.92 12.68
C PRO A 560 8.70 -13.72 13.62
N ASP A 561 7.95 -14.70 13.12
CA ASP A 561 7.07 -15.57 13.93
C ASP A 561 7.85 -16.67 14.67
N ALA A 562 9.15 -16.80 14.41
CA ALA A 562 9.99 -17.81 15.04
C ALA A 562 10.40 -17.41 16.46
N GLU A 563 10.79 -18.40 17.28
CA GLU A 563 11.43 -18.14 18.58
C GLU A 563 12.84 -17.61 18.32
N ILE A 564 13.06 -16.30 18.51
CA ILE A 564 14.33 -15.63 18.19
C ILE A 564 15.09 -15.31 19.49
N ALA A 565 16.39 -15.62 19.51
CA ALA A 565 17.27 -15.27 20.61
C ALA A 565 18.60 -14.68 20.13
N LEU A 566 19.08 -13.64 20.82
CA LEU A 566 20.44 -13.15 20.71
C LEU A 566 21.28 -13.74 21.83
N LEU A 567 22.35 -14.40 21.42
CA LEU A 567 23.25 -15.13 22.29
C LEU A 567 24.63 -14.47 22.23
N PRO A 568 25.15 -13.94 23.36
CA PRO A 568 26.54 -13.53 23.42
C PRO A 568 27.45 -14.77 23.39
N PRO A 569 28.77 -14.61 23.17
CA PRO A 569 29.71 -15.72 23.28
C PRO A 569 29.64 -16.29 24.71
N VAL A 570 29.30 -17.56 24.82
CA VAL A 570 29.38 -18.30 26.09
C VAL A 570 30.78 -18.90 26.24
N SER A 571 31.34 -18.88 27.45
CA SER A 571 32.60 -19.54 27.73
C SER A 571 32.41 -21.06 27.69
N GLY A 572 32.73 -21.68 26.55
CA GLY A 572 32.74 -23.14 26.37
C GLY A 572 32.06 -23.61 25.10
N GLY A 573 32.81 -23.68 23.98
CA GLY A 573 32.46 -24.43 22.77
C GLY A 573 31.74 -23.64 21.69
#